data_AF-A0A7W6J5N7-F1
#
_entry.id   AF-A0A7W6J5N7-F1
#
_cell.length_a   1.000
_cell.length_b   1.000
_cell.length_c   1.000
_cell.angle_alpha   90.00
_cell.angle_beta   90.00
_cell.angle_gamma   90.00
#
_symmetry.space_group_name_H-M   'P 1'
#
loop_
_entity.id
_entity.type
_entity.pdbx_description
1 polymer ?
#
loop_
_entity_poly.entity_id
_entity_poly.type
_entity_poly.pdbx_seq_one_letter_code
_entity_poly.pdbx_strand_id
1 'polypeptide(L)'
;MEIFSVRSSQSFQFRHNQKSHSRPEDSYLPAKHEKSVTSFPDGDAAAASPDPLSINQIREMARNGLDSGLIDQETFATLYEGLPMQAVDPSGQIIDLSGVTDTTPFDFTRYYREQLQVASSIGDPRTARILEAVVAFLNASTIR
;
A
#
# COMPACT_ATOMS: atom_id res chain seq x y z
N MET A 1 62.32 17.97 12.60
CA MET A 1 61.32 17.51 11.60
C MET A 1 61.01 16.08 11.95
N GLU A 2 59.97 15.85 12.75
CA GLU A 2 59.64 14.53 13.28
C GLU A 2 58.18 14.25 12.89
N ILE A 3 58.02 13.33 11.94
CA ILE A 3 56.73 12.88 11.44
C ILE A 3 56.42 11.52 12.09
N PHE A 4 55.45 11.51 12.99
CA PHE A 4 54.95 10.27 13.61
C PHE A 4 53.87 9.65 12.71
N SER A 5 54.19 8.55 12.05
CA SER A 5 53.23 7.74 11.30
C SER A 5 52.36 6.93 12.25
N VAL A 6 51.05 7.21 12.27
CA VAL A 6 50.04 6.39 12.93
C VAL A 6 49.72 5.18 12.05
N ARG A 7 50.29 4.02 12.37
CA ARG A 7 49.83 2.72 11.84
C ARG A 7 48.57 2.30 12.61
N SER A 8 47.41 2.39 11.98
CA SER A 8 46.23 1.65 12.44
C SER A 8 46.15 0.34 11.66
N SER A 9 46.57 -0.77 12.28
CA SER A 9 46.34 -2.12 11.78
C SER A 9 45.25 -2.76 12.63
N GLN A 10 44.00 -2.73 12.16
CA GLN A 10 42.95 -3.60 12.69
C GLN A 10 42.95 -4.91 11.90
N SER A 11 43.45 -5.96 12.54
CA SER A 11 43.51 -7.32 12.03
C SER A 11 42.11 -7.95 12.14
N PHE A 12 41.41 -8.11 11.02
CA PHE A 12 40.19 -8.91 10.97
C PHE A 12 40.54 -10.40 11.05
N GLN A 13 40.35 -11.00 12.22
CA GLN A 13 40.41 -12.45 12.38
C GLN A 13 39.05 -13.06 11.99
N PHE A 14 38.94 -13.61 10.78
CA PHE A 14 37.87 -14.52 10.43
C PHE A 14 38.24 -15.93 10.89
N ARG A 15 37.68 -16.38 12.02
CA ARG A 15 37.71 -17.80 12.44
C ARG A 15 36.54 -18.54 11.80
N HIS A 16 36.88 -19.46 10.91
CA HIS A 16 36.02 -20.53 10.41
C HIS A 16 35.83 -21.57 11.54
N ASN A 17 34.60 -22.01 11.82
CA ASN A 17 34.39 -23.31 12.45
C ASN A 17 33.12 -23.99 11.92
N GLN A 18 33.30 -25.18 11.35
CA GLN A 18 32.29 -26.07 10.83
C GLN A 18 31.94 -27.14 11.88
N LYS A 19 30.64 -27.43 12.09
CA LYS A 19 29.99 -28.76 11.96
C LYS A 19 28.72 -28.91 12.83
N SER A 20 27.66 -29.26 12.11
CA SER A 20 26.51 -30.16 12.39
C SER A 20 26.27 -30.70 13.81
N HIS A 21 25.08 -30.48 14.39
CA HIS A 21 24.01 -31.49 14.52
C HIS A 21 22.76 -30.98 15.28
N SER A 22 21.65 -31.69 15.02
CA SER A 22 20.41 -31.85 15.80
C SER A 22 19.22 -30.91 15.54
N ARG A 23 18.18 -31.51 14.95
CA ARG A 23 16.77 -31.09 14.99
C ARG A 23 16.34 -30.88 16.45
N PRO A 24 15.42 -29.94 16.68
CA PRO A 24 14.18 -30.28 17.34
C PRO A 24 13.03 -30.11 16.36
N GLU A 25 12.15 -31.12 16.34
CA GLU A 25 10.81 -30.98 15.81
C GLU A 25 10.11 -29.89 16.62
N ASP A 26 9.64 -28.86 15.94
CA ASP A 26 8.52 -28.10 16.43
C ASP A 26 7.45 -28.09 15.34
N SER A 27 6.25 -28.41 15.79
CA SER A 27 5.14 -28.85 14.98
C SER A 27 4.62 -27.68 14.18
N TYR A 28 4.92 -27.66 12.88
CA TYR A 28 4.17 -26.85 11.92
C TYR A 28 2.76 -27.43 11.86
N LEU A 29 1.87 -26.93 12.72
CA LEU A 29 0.45 -26.95 12.42
C LEU A 29 0.31 -26.29 11.05
N PRO A 30 -0.27 -26.97 10.03
CA PRO A 30 -0.69 -26.26 8.85
C PRO A 30 -1.83 -25.36 9.31
N ALA A 31 -1.52 -24.11 9.63
CA ALA A 31 -2.52 -23.05 9.60
C ALA A 31 -3.04 -23.09 8.17
N LYS A 32 -4.20 -23.73 8.01
CA LYS A 32 -4.99 -23.69 6.79
C LYS A 32 -5.09 -22.21 6.47
N HIS A 33 -4.34 -21.77 5.47
CA HIS A 33 -4.73 -20.63 4.67
C HIS A 33 -6.05 -21.04 4.03
N GLU A 34 -7.14 -20.90 4.79
CA GLU A 34 -8.43 -20.70 4.19
C GLU A 34 -8.25 -19.45 3.36
N LYS A 35 -8.06 -19.68 2.07
CA LYS A 35 -8.26 -18.69 1.03
C LYS A 35 -9.72 -18.24 1.17
N SER A 36 -10.00 -17.34 2.09
CA SER A 36 -11.08 -16.40 1.89
C SER A 36 -10.62 -15.50 0.75
N VAL A 37 -10.75 -16.01 -0.46
CA VAL A 37 -10.94 -15.17 -1.64
C VAL A 37 -12.26 -14.47 -1.36
N THR A 38 -12.19 -13.40 -0.58
CA THR A 38 -13.21 -12.36 -0.60
C THR A 38 -12.92 -11.58 -1.89
N SER A 39 -13.16 -12.23 -3.02
CA SER A 39 -13.51 -11.51 -4.23
C SER A 39 -14.73 -10.71 -3.83
N PHE A 40 -14.68 -9.39 -4.03
CA PHE A 40 -15.82 -8.52 -3.81
C PHE A 40 -17.07 -9.22 -4.36
N PRO A 41 -18.12 -9.43 -3.55
CA PRO A 41 -19.40 -9.74 -4.15
C PRO A 41 -19.74 -8.52 -5.02
N ASP A 42 -20.11 -8.77 -6.27
CA ASP A 42 -20.93 -7.85 -7.07
C ASP A 42 -22.24 -7.64 -6.29
N GLY A 43 -22.15 -6.79 -5.28
CA GLY A 43 -23.14 -6.58 -4.24
C GLY A 43 -23.81 -5.26 -4.49
N ASP A 44 -24.89 -5.33 -5.26
CA ASP A 44 -26.01 -4.40 -5.34
C ASP A 44 -26.21 -3.66 -4.00
N ALA A 45 -25.72 -2.43 -3.93
CA ALA A 45 -26.00 -1.49 -2.85
C ALA A 45 -26.19 -0.13 -3.48
N ALA A 46 -27.46 0.18 -3.74
CA ALA A 46 -27.99 1.42 -4.30
C ALA A 46 -27.66 2.65 -3.43
N ALA A 47 -26.40 3.08 -3.45
CA ALA A 47 -25.94 4.33 -2.86
C ALA A 47 -25.02 5.03 -3.85
N ALA A 48 -25.55 5.42 -5.02
CA ALA A 48 -24.86 6.23 -6.04
C ALA A 48 -23.35 5.92 -6.12
N SER A 49 -23.02 4.65 -6.33
CA SER A 49 -21.63 4.22 -6.41
C SER A 49 -20.97 5.00 -7.54
N PRO A 50 -19.83 5.67 -7.31
CA PRO A 50 -19.09 6.32 -8.38
C PRO A 50 -18.84 5.31 -9.49
N ASP A 51 -18.96 5.73 -10.75
CA ASP A 51 -18.71 4.85 -11.89
C ASP A 51 -17.35 4.18 -11.72
N PRO A 52 -17.25 2.85 -11.96
CA PRO A 52 -16.01 2.13 -11.71
C PRO A 52 -14.96 2.59 -12.74
N LEU A 53 -14.02 3.41 -12.27
CA LEU A 53 -12.94 3.97 -13.07
C LEU A 53 -11.73 3.03 -13.04
N SER A 54 -10.91 3.11 -14.08
CA SER A 54 -9.60 2.47 -14.09
C SER A 54 -8.56 3.38 -13.43
N ILE A 55 -7.52 2.82 -12.82
CA ILE A 55 -6.46 3.63 -12.19
C ILE A 55 -5.74 4.51 -13.22
N ASN A 56 -5.67 4.09 -14.49
CA ASN A 56 -5.11 4.91 -15.56
C ASN A 56 -5.88 6.21 -15.76
N GLN A 57 -7.22 6.15 -15.75
CA GLN A 57 -8.07 7.33 -15.85
C GLN A 57 -7.85 8.25 -14.64
N ILE A 58 -7.81 7.67 -13.43
CA ILE A 58 -7.54 8.43 -12.21
C ILE A 58 -6.18 9.12 -12.27
N ARG A 59 -5.14 8.44 -12.75
CA ARG A 59 -3.79 8.99 -12.92
C ARG A 59 -3.74 10.13 -13.94
N GLU A 60 -4.43 9.98 -15.08
CA GLU A 60 -4.54 11.05 -16.07
C GLU A 60 -5.25 12.28 -15.50
N MET A 61 -6.35 12.06 -14.77
CA MET A 61 -7.07 13.12 -14.07
C MET A 61 -6.20 13.76 -12.98
N ALA A 62 -5.45 12.98 -12.23
CA ALA A 62 -4.53 13.46 -11.19
C ALA A 62 -3.43 14.32 -11.80
N ARG A 63 -2.91 13.95 -12.98
CA ARG A 63 -1.93 14.76 -13.70
C ARG A 63 -2.49 16.13 -14.08
N ASN A 64 -3.70 16.16 -14.62
CA ASN A 64 -4.41 17.42 -14.91
C ASN A 64 -4.69 18.22 -13.63
N GLY A 65 -5.01 17.53 -12.53
CA GLY A 65 -5.21 18.11 -11.21
C GLY A 65 -3.94 18.75 -10.65
N LEU A 66 -2.79 18.12 -10.85
CA LEU A 66 -1.49 18.65 -10.43
C LEU A 66 -1.12 19.89 -11.26
N ASP A 67 -1.30 19.83 -12.58
CA ASP A 67 -1.00 20.94 -13.48
C ASP A 67 -1.91 22.17 -13.22
N SER A 68 -3.13 21.95 -12.73
CA SER A 68 -4.08 23.01 -12.36
C SER A 68 -3.96 23.47 -10.90
N GLY A 69 -3.12 22.81 -10.08
CA GLY A 69 -2.97 23.10 -8.65
C GLY A 69 -4.17 22.67 -7.79
N LEU A 70 -4.98 21.72 -8.26
CA LEU A 70 -6.10 21.15 -7.49
C LEU A 70 -5.65 20.12 -6.45
N ILE A 71 -4.51 19.44 -6.69
CA ILE A 71 -3.94 18.45 -5.77
C ILE A 71 -2.48 18.75 -5.48
N ASP A 72 -2.03 18.34 -4.30
CA ASP A 72 -0.63 18.46 -3.89
C ASP A 72 0.24 17.37 -4.53
N GLN A 73 1.55 17.61 -4.56
CA GLN A 73 2.52 16.64 -5.08
C GLN A 73 2.52 15.32 -4.28
N GLU A 74 2.27 15.38 -2.97
CA GLU A 74 2.15 14.18 -2.13
C GLU A 74 0.90 13.37 -2.49
N THR A 75 -0.25 14.02 -2.68
CA THR A 75 -1.49 13.39 -3.14
C THR A 75 -1.31 12.74 -4.51
N PHE A 76 -0.64 13.43 -5.43
CA PHE A 76 -0.30 12.89 -6.75
C PHE A 76 0.60 11.65 -6.66
N ALA A 77 1.63 11.69 -5.79
CA ALA A 77 2.52 10.56 -5.59
C ALA A 77 1.77 9.32 -5.08
N THR A 78 0.83 9.48 -4.14
CA THR A 78 0.00 8.37 -3.63
C THR A 78 -0.93 7.76 -4.69
N LEU A 79 -1.46 8.57 -5.62
CA LEU A 79 -2.28 8.07 -6.73
C LEU A 79 -1.47 7.32 -7.79
N TYR A 80 -0.19 7.67 -7.93
CA TYR A 80 0.75 6.99 -8.82
C TYR A 80 1.46 5.82 -8.18
N GLU A 81 1.41 5.70 -6.86
CA GLU A 81 1.91 4.54 -6.14
C GLU A 81 1.18 3.29 -6.64
N GLY A 82 1.95 2.21 -6.79
CA GLY A 82 1.39 0.93 -7.22
C GLY A 82 0.41 0.41 -6.17
N LEU A 83 -0.73 -0.12 -6.62
CA LEU A 83 -1.65 -0.78 -5.71
C LEU A 83 -0.95 -2.00 -5.08
N PRO A 84 -1.06 -2.18 -3.76
CA PRO A 84 -0.55 -3.39 -3.14
C PRO A 84 -1.34 -4.60 -3.66
N MET A 85 -0.74 -5.79 -3.67
CA MET A 85 -1.45 -7.02 -4.08
C MET A 85 -2.63 -7.34 -3.16
N GLN A 86 -2.58 -6.87 -1.92
CA GLN A 86 -3.60 -7.08 -0.89
C GLN A 86 -3.77 -5.80 -0.09
N ALA A 87 -4.99 -5.54 0.35
CA ALA A 87 -5.31 -4.44 1.24
C ALA A 87 -6.16 -4.91 2.41
N VAL A 88 -6.22 -4.12 3.47
CA VAL A 88 -7.03 -4.42 4.65
C VAL A 88 -8.18 -3.43 4.70
N ASP A 89 -9.39 -3.93 4.94
CA ASP A 89 -10.57 -3.09 5.14
C ASP A 89 -10.70 -2.63 6.61
N PRO A 90 -11.60 -1.70 6.94
CA PRO A 90 -11.80 -1.24 8.32
C PRO A 90 -12.31 -2.33 9.27
N SER A 91 -12.85 -3.43 8.74
CA SER A 91 -13.28 -4.59 9.52
C SER A 91 -12.15 -5.61 9.78
N GLY A 92 -10.96 -5.38 9.22
CA GLY A 92 -9.79 -6.24 9.32
C GLY A 92 -9.74 -7.37 8.30
N GLN A 93 -10.61 -7.37 7.28
CA GLN A 93 -10.60 -8.36 6.22
C GLN A 93 -9.56 -8.04 5.15
N ILE A 94 -8.93 -9.08 4.62
CA ILE A 94 -7.97 -8.96 3.54
C ILE A 94 -8.72 -8.95 2.21
N ILE A 95 -8.54 -7.87 1.46
CA ILE A 95 -9.01 -7.68 0.11
C ILE A 95 -7.90 -8.11 -0.84
N ASP A 96 -8.21 -9.02 -1.76
CA ASP A 96 -7.30 -9.40 -2.85
C ASP A 96 -7.42 -8.40 -4.00
N LEU A 97 -6.33 -7.66 -4.27
CA LEU A 97 -6.22 -6.69 -5.36
C LEU A 97 -5.35 -7.21 -6.50
N SER A 98 -4.89 -8.47 -6.46
CA SER A 98 -4.02 -9.04 -7.50
C SER A 98 -4.65 -9.05 -8.89
N GLY A 99 -5.99 -9.06 -8.98
CA GLY A 99 -6.74 -8.95 -10.24
C GLY A 99 -7.02 -7.51 -10.69
N VAL A 100 -6.74 -6.52 -9.83
CA VAL A 100 -6.93 -5.10 -10.13
C VAL A 100 -5.68 -4.58 -10.83
N THR A 101 -5.74 -4.54 -12.15
CA THR A 101 -4.69 -4.01 -13.01
C THR A 101 -4.99 -2.58 -13.42
N ASP A 102 -4.09 -1.95 -14.17
CA ASP A 102 -4.26 -0.54 -14.50
C ASP A 102 -5.50 -0.24 -15.37
N THR A 103 -6.01 -1.25 -16.08
CA THR A 103 -7.19 -1.16 -16.93
C THR A 103 -8.43 -1.80 -16.31
N THR A 104 -8.31 -2.41 -15.14
CA THR A 104 -9.44 -3.04 -14.47
C THR A 104 -10.34 -1.95 -13.87
N PRO A 105 -11.65 -1.93 -14.19
CA PRO A 105 -12.59 -1.02 -13.54
C PRO A 105 -12.74 -1.42 -12.07
N PHE A 106 -12.52 -0.49 -11.15
CA PHE A 106 -12.55 -0.75 -9.71
C PHE A 106 -13.03 0.49 -8.95
N ASP A 107 -13.71 0.29 -7.82
CA ASP A 107 -14.18 1.39 -6.97
C ASP A 107 -13.04 1.91 -6.07
N PHE A 108 -12.16 2.69 -6.69
CA PHE A 108 -11.04 3.34 -6.00
C PHE A 108 -11.51 4.32 -4.93
N THR A 109 -12.66 4.96 -5.11
CA THR A 109 -13.22 5.90 -4.13
C THR A 109 -13.55 5.18 -2.82
N ARG A 110 -14.24 4.03 -2.91
CA ARG A 110 -14.50 3.19 -1.75
C ARG A 110 -13.20 2.68 -1.12
N TYR A 111 -12.27 2.19 -1.92
CA TYR A 111 -10.98 1.70 -1.44
C TYR A 111 -10.20 2.76 -0.64
N TYR A 112 -10.03 3.97 -1.18
CA TYR A 112 -9.28 5.03 -0.48
C TYR A 112 -10.04 5.54 0.77
N ARG A 113 -11.38 5.51 0.77
CA ARG A 113 -12.17 5.79 1.99
C ARG A 113 -11.97 4.74 3.07
N GLU A 114 -11.92 3.48 2.69
CA GLU A 114 -11.63 2.36 3.60
C GLU A 114 -10.21 2.50 4.16
N GLN A 115 -9.22 2.79 3.32
CA GLN A 115 -7.84 3.05 3.78
C GLN A 115 -7.72 4.27 4.70
N LEU A 116 -8.47 5.35 4.42
CA LEU A 116 -8.54 6.54 5.29
C LEU A 116 -9.02 6.14 6.69
N GLN A 117 -10.09 5.35 6.77
CA GLN A 117 -10.66 4.90 8.03
C GLN A 117 -9.67 4.01 8.79
N VAL A 118 -8.96 3.11 8.09
CA VAL A 118 -7.90 2.28 8.68
C VAL A 118 -6.76 3.14 9.21
N ALA A 119 -6.22 4.06 8.41
CA ALA A 119 -5.14 4.96 8.81
C ALA A 119 -5.53 5.82 10.02
N SER A 120 -6.76 6.34 10.03
CA SER A 120 -7.33 7.10 11.15
C SER A 120 -7.45 6.24 12.42
N SER A 121 -7.85 4.97 12.27
CA SER A 121 -8.03 4.03 13.38
C SER A 121 -6.69 3.58 13.99
N ILE A 122 -5.64 3.46 13.17
CA ILE A 122 -4.27 3.13 13.61
C ILE A 122 -3.56 4.35 14.22
N GLY A 123 -4.09 5.55 13.99
CA GLY A 123 -3.53 6.80 14.52
C GLY A 123 -2.36 7.33 13.69
N ASP A 124 -2.40 7.16 12.36
CA ASP A 124 -1.45 7.78 11.43
C ASP A 124 -2.05 9.05 10.80
N PRO A 125 -1.84 10.23 11.40
CA PRO A 125 -2.45 11.47 10.93
C PRO A 125 -1.83 11.99 9.62
N ARG A 126 -0.61 11.58 9.27
CA ARG A 126 0.02 12.02 8.01
C ARG A 126 -0.64 11.30 6.85
N THR A 127 -0.70 9.98 6.92
CA THR A 127 -1.32 9.15 5.89
C THR A 127 -2.82 9.46 5.78
N ALA A 128 -3.53 9.64 6.91
CA ALA A 128 -4.93 10.04 6.89
C ALA A 128 -5.16 11.36 6.14
N ARG A 129 -4.32 12.38 6.35
CA ARG A 129 -4.46 13.67 5.65
C ARG A 129 -4.25 13.54 4.13
N ILE A 130 -3.28 12.73 3.71
CA ILE A 130 -3.02 12.50 2.28
C ILE A 130 -4.20 11.76 1.65
N LEU A 131 -4.68 10.70 2.30
CA LEU A 131 -5.83 9.91 1.85
C LEU A 131 -7.12 10.75 1.82
N GLU A 132 -7.29 11.70 2.74
CA GLU A 132 -8.42 12.63 2.74
C GLU A 132 -8.41 13.51 1.48
N ALA A 133 -7.24 14.04 1.11
CA ALA A 133 -7.07 14.81 -0.12
C ALA A 133 -7.35 13.97 -1.37
N VAL A 134 -6.91 12.70 -1.39
CA VAL A 134 -7.21 11.76 -2.48
C VAL A 134 -8.72 11.53 -2.61
N VAL A 135 -9.42 11.23 -1.50
CA VAL A 135 -10.86 11.00 -1.49
C VAL A 135 -11.63 12.26 -1.93
N ALA A 136 -11.21 13.44 -1.46
CA ALA A 136 -11.81 14.71 -1.86
C ALA A 136 -11.67 14.96 -3.37
N PHE A 137 -10.48 14.68 -3.93
CA PHE A 137 -10.23 14.77 -5.37
C PHE A 137 -11.11 13.82 -6.18
N LEU A 138 -11.17 12.54 -5.78
CA LEU A 138 -11.98 11.54 -6.46
C LEU A 138 -13.47 11.92 -6.46
N ASN A 139 -14.00 12.33 -5.30
CA ASN A 139 -15.38 12.79 -5.19
C ASN A 139 -15.68 14.02 -6.05
N ALA A 140 -14.78 14.99 -6.10
CA ALA A 140 -14.93 16.18 -6.96
C ALA A 140 -14.92 15.80 -8.45
N SER A 141 -14.25 14.71 -8.80
CA SER A 141 -14.08 14.27 -10.17
C SER A 141 -15.21 13.39 -10.71
N THR A 142 -15.97 12.72 -9.82
CA THR A 142 -17.15 11.92 -10.18
C THR A 142 -18.39 12.79 -10.48
N ILE A 143 -18.47 14.02 -9.98
CA ILE A 143 -19.67 14.88 -10.13
C ILE A 143 -19.68 15.63 -11.48
N ARG A 144 -19.39 14.97 -12.60
CA ARG A 144 -19.42 15.60 -13.94
C ARG A 144 -20.42 14.97 -14.89
#